data_AF-A0A137QKI6-F1
#
_entry.id   AF-A0A137QKI6-F1
#
_cell.length_a   1.000
_cell.length_b   1.000
_cell.length_c   1.000
_cell.angle_alpha   90.00
_cell.angle_beta   90.00
_cell.angle_gamma   90.00
#
_symmetry.space_group_name_H-M   'P 1'
#
loop_
_entity.id
_entity.type
_entity.pdbx_description
1 polymer ?
#
loop_
_entity_poly.entity_id
_entity_poly.type
_entity_poly.pdbx_seq_one_letter_code
_entity_poly.pdbx_strand_id
1 'polypeptide(L)'
;MGNSASRAARKLPKRAEPPAWVGKRTPGPTDPPAGLRREQVREKLASEQRTEAIEKDARDPHFLANLQQLGPVKVDHHMRTIRPEAAASNTAQLFKARQQHEHDLEAAQQHRGPVMTNTRFNAMQLTSALNARKGAANSEAMRTKARDLEVDSAKLESVARFINTPSVAKEGVRMFVDKDGNERTIAKVRR
;
A
#
# COMPACT_ATOMS: atom_id res chain seq x y z
N MET A 1 2.69 -67.23 56.01
CA MET A 1 3.49 -66.98 54.79
C MET A 1 2.72 -65.95 53.97
N GLY A 2 3.11 -64.72 53.67
CA GLY A 2 4.28 -63.87 53.88
C GLY A 2 4.05 -62.64 52.99
N ASN A 3 3.69 -61.49 53.58
CA ASN A 3 3.47 -60.23 52.86
C ASN A 3 4.82 -59.65 52.39
N SER A 4 5.00 -59.50 51.08
CA SER A 4 6.19 -58.83 50.52
C SER A 4 5.83 -57.41 50.10
N ALA A 5 6.18 -56.44 50.95
CA ALA A 5 6.02 -55.01 50.73
C ALA A 5 7.32 -54.41 50.17
N SER A 6 7.37 -54.12 48.88
CA SER A 6 8.52 -53.48 48.23
C SER A 6 8.46 -51.96 48.39
N ARG A 7 9.25 -51.41 49.33
CA ARG A 7 9.52 -49.97 49.48
C ARG A 7 10.53 -49.52 48.41
N ALA A 8 10.10 -48.67 47.46
CA ALA A 8 11.01 -47.94 46.58
C ALA A 8 11.22 -46.51 47.10
N ALA A 9 12.46 -46.19 47.47
CA ALA A 9 12.90 -44.87 47.92
C ALA A 9 12.89 -43.87 46.75
N ARG A 10 12.21 -42.73 46.91
CA ARG A 10 12.14 -41.67 45.90
C ARG A 10 13.45 -40.87 45.91
N LYS A 11 14.17 -40.84 44.79
CA LYS A 11 15.29 -39.91 44.55
C LYS A 11 14.73 -38.60 43.97
N LEU A 12 15.04 -37.46 44.59
CA LEU A 12 14.75 -36.13 44.03
C LEU A 12 15.73 -35.83 42.88
N PRO A 13 15.29 -35.25 41.75
CA PRO A 13 16.19 -34.83 40.67
C PRO A 13 17.04 -33.61 41.10
N LYS A 14 18.35 -33.71 40.85
CA LYS A 14 19.33 -32.64 41.05
C LYS A 14 19.09 -31.51 40.03
N ARG A 15 19.29 -30.26 40.48
CA ARG A 15 19.17 -29.00 39.74
C ARG A 15 19.81 -29.08 38.35
N ALA A 16 19.00 -28.99 37.31
CA ALA A 16 19.48 -28.83 35.93
C ALA A 16 20.13 -27.44 35.77
N GLU A 17 21.18 -27.38 34.94
CA GLU A 17 21.82 -26.13 34.50
C GLU A 17 20.76 -25.12 34.00
N PRO A 18 20.94 -23.82 34.25
CA PRO A 18 19.97 -22.83 33.79
C PRO A 18 19.85 -22.92 32.26
N PRO A 19 18.63 -23.07 31.71
CA PRO A 19 18.45 -23.19 30.27
C PRO A 19 18.96 -21.93 29.58
N ALA A 20 19.47 -22.10 28.34
CA ALA A 20 20.08 -21.07 27.48
C ALA A 20 19.17 -19.88 27.11
N TRP A 21 18.04 -19.70 27.80
CA TRP A 21 17.09 -18.62 27.64
C TRP A 21 17.45 -17.34 28.41
N VAL A 22 18.49 -17.37 29.26
CA VAL A 22 19.07 -16.14 29.82
C VAL A 22 19.91 -15.46 28.74
N GLY A 23 19.28 -14.57 27.97
CA GLY A 23 20.00 -13.58 27.15
C GLY A 23 19.58 -13.46 25.67
N LYS A 24 18.73 -14.33 25.13
CA LYS A 24 18.23 -14.19 23.76
C LYS A 24 16.77 -13.75 23.77
N ARG A 25 16.55 -12.44 23.64
CA ARG A 25 15.24 -11.87 23.37
C ARG A 25 14.72 -12.45 22.05
N THR A 26 13.45 -12.85 22.06
CA THR A 26 12.68 -13.20 20.87
C THR A 26 12.75 -12.02 19.89
N PRO A 27 13.17 -12.23 18.63
CA PRO A 27 13.17 -11.14 17.69
C PRO A 27 11.73 -10.70 17.43
N GLY A 28 11.46 -9.43 17.71
CA GLY A 28 10.15 -8.82 17.47
C GLY A 28 10.00 -8.46 15.98
N PRO A 29 8.78 -8.19 15.49
CA PRO A 29 8.53 -7.86 14.09
C PRO A 29 9.23 -6.58 13.58
N THR A 30 9.91 -5.87 14.48
CA THR A 30 10.68 -4.65 14.25
C THR A 30 12.19 -4.87 14.25
N ASP A 31 12.68 -6.10 14.35
CA ASP A 31 14.11 -6.34 14.17
C ASP A 31 14.51 -6.07 12.71
N PRO A 32 15.53 -5.22 12.47
CA PRO A 32 15.94 -4.87 11.13
C PRO A 32 16.51 -6.10 10.40
N PRO A 33 16.27 -6.25 9.09
CA PRO A 33 16.88 -7.31 8.31
C PRO A 33 18.41 -7.23 8.47
N ALA A 34 19.04 -8.39 8.65
CA ALA A 34 20.49 -8.51 8.72
C ALA A 34 21.11 -7.84 7.47
N GLY A 35 21.71 -6.65 7.66
CA GLY A 35 22.29 -5.87 6.57
C GLY A 35 22.27 -4.36 6.75
N LEU A 36 21.42 -3.80 7.63
CA LEU A 36 21.41 -2.36 7.90
C LEU A 36 22.24 -2.02 9.14
N ARG A 37 23.32 -1.25 8.93
CA ARG A 37 24.23 -0.78 9.98
C ARG A 37 23.43 -0.06 11.08
N ARG A 38 23.40 -0.67 12.27
CA ARG A 38 22.72 -0.20 13.50
C ARG A 38 23.11 1.22 13.92
N GLU A 39 24.21 1.75 13.39
CA GLU A 39 24.72 3.10 13.64
C GLU A 39 23.84 4.20 13.03
N GLN A 40 23.25 3.99 11.85
CA GLN A 40 22.51 5.05 11.14
C GLN A 40 21.09 5.29 11.67
N VAL A 41 20.50 4.30 12.35
CA VAL A 41 19.14 4.42 12.92
C VAL A 41 19.17 4.95 14.35
N ARG A 42 20.30 4.83 15.05
CA ARG A 42 20.47 5.31 16.44
C ARG A 42 20.56 6.83 16.56
N GLU A 43 20.99 7.54 15.53
CA GLU A 43 21.09 9.00 15.57
C GLU A 43 19.73 9.71 15.67
N LYS A 44 18.61 9.04 15.32
CA LYS A 44 17.27 9.64 15.30
C LYS A 44 16.37 9.27 16.47
N LEU A 45 16.81 8.37 17.35
CA LEU A 45 16.04 7.92 18.51
C LEU A 45 16.95 8.05 19.73
N ALA A 46 16.86 9.20 20.41
CA ALA A 46 17.50 9.53 21.68
C ALA A 46 18.91 8.95 21.86
N SER A 47 19.94 9.76 21.56
CA SER A 47 21.33 9.37 21.77
C SER A 47 21.59 9.00 23.23
N GLU A 48 22.01 7.76 23.48
CA GLU A 48 22.40 7.28 24.81
C GLU A 48 23.66 7.98 25.37
N GLN A 49 24.35 8.77 24.54
CA GLN A 49 25.58 9.47 24.89
C GLN A 49 25.34 10.96 25.15
N ARG A 50 26.03 11.49 26.17
CA ARG A 50 26.02 12.92 26.49
C ARG A 50 26.78 13.66 25.41
N THR A 51 26.10 14.56 24.72
CA THR A 51 26.70 15.46 23.72
C THR A 51 27.24 16.72 24.38
N GLU A 52 28.15 17.43 23.73
CA GLU A 52 28.73 18.67 24.26
C GLU A 52 27.69 19.75 24.58
N ALA A 53 26.57 19.77 23.85
CA ALA A 53 25.44 20.65 24.15
C ALA A 53 24.81 20.30 25.51
N ILE A 54 24.60 19.00 25.79
CA ILE A 54 24.06 18.52 27.07
C ILE A 54 25.00 18.89 28.22
N GLU A 55 26.32 18.82 28.03
CA GLU A 55 27.28 19.19 29.07
C GLU A 55 27.31 20.70 29.36
N LYS A 56 27.10 21.54 28.35
CA LYS A 56 27.01 23.00 28.53
C LYS A 56 25.74 23.37 29.28
N ASP A 57 24.60 22.80 28.89
CA ASP A 57 23.31 23.05 29.54
C ASP A 57 23.29 22.52 30.98
N ALA A 58 23.98 21.40 31.25
CA ALA A 58 24.12 20.86 32.61
C ALA A 58 24.91 21.76 33.57
N ARG A 59 25.69 22.74 33.05
CA ARG A 59 26.42 23.72 33.87
C ARG A 59 25.63 25.00 34.12
N ASP A 60 24.45 25.16 33.50
CA ASP A 60 23.61 26.33 33.73
C ASP A 60 22.87 26.21 35.09
N PRO A 61 23.10 27.13 36.04
CA PRO A 61 22.47 27.10 37.36
C PRO A 61 20.95 27.27 37.31
N HIS A 62 20.40 27.85 36.23
CA HIS A 62 18.96 28.06 36.07
C HIS A 62 18.27 26.93 35.30
N PHE A 63 19.02 26.03 34.67
CA PHE A 63 18.49 24.94 33.87
C PHE A 63 17.62 23.97 34.68
N LEU A 64 18.07 23.58 35.87
CA LEU A 64 17.30 22.70 36.77
C LEU A 64 16.01 23.37 37.28
N ALA A 65 16.03 24.68 37.54
CA ALA A 65 14.86 25.43 37.95
C ALA A 65 13.81 25.49 36.82
N ASN A 66 14.25 25.74 35.58
CA ASN A 66 13.38 25.79 34.41
C ASN A 66 12.77 24.42 34.08
N LEU A 67 13.54 23.32 34.22
CA LEU A 67 13.02 21.96 34.06
C LEU A 67 11.96 21.61 35.11
N GLN A 68 12.17 22.02 36.37
CA GLN A 68 11.18 21.82 37.43
C GLN A 68 9.90 22.61 37.17
N GLN A 69 10.00 23.81 36.60
CA GLN A 69 8.85 24.65 36.26
C GLN A 69 8.03 24.10 35.08
N LEU A 70 8.69 23.50 34.08
CA LEU A 70 8.03 22.90 32.92
C LEU A 70 7.28 21.60 33.27
N GLY A 71 7.75 20.87 34.29
CA GLY A 71 7.12 19.63 34.74
C GLY A 71 7.14 18.51 33.68
N PRO A 72 6.60 17.32 34.00
CA PRO A 72 6.50 16.25 33.02
C PRO A 72 5.52 16.66 31.90
N VAL A 73 6.03 16.71 30.66
CA VAL A 73 5.21 17.01 29.47
C VAL A 73 4.15 15.93 29.32
N LYS A 74 2.88 16.32 29.51
CA LYS A 74 1.73 15.47 29.20
C LYS A 74 1.58 15.42 27.68
N VAL A 75 2.22 14.44 27.05
CA VAL A 75 1.93 14.11 25.66
C VAL A 75 0.56 13.45 25.64
N ASP A 76 -0.36 14.01 24.86
CA ASP A 76 -1.65 13.36 24.69
C ASP A 76 -1.52 12.20 23.70
N HIS A 77 -1.68 10.98 24.21
CA HIS A 77 -1.44 9.75 23.47
C HIS A 77 -2.69 9.29 22.69
N HIS A 78 -3.52 10.20 22.14
CA HIS A 78 -4.58 9.82 21.20
C HIS A 78 -4.07 9.43 19.79
N MET A 79 -2.88 8.87 19.71
CA MET A 79 -2.38 8.25 18.47
C MET A 79 -3.22 7.00 18.19
N ARG A 80 -4.28 7.16 17.39
CA ARG A 80 -4.98 6.04 16.78
C ARG A 80 -3.97 5.29 15.93
N THR A 81 -3.58 4.10 16.37
CA THR A 81 -2.75 3.19 15.59
C THR A 81 -3.52 2.82 14.34
N ILE A 82 -3.28 3.54 13.23
CA ILE A 82 -3.77 3.16 11.91
C ILE A 82 -3.01 1.88 11.58
N ARG A 83 -3.64 0.72 11.82
CA ARG A 83 -3.11 -0.56 11.39
C ARG A 83 -3.18 -0.59 9.86
N PRO A 84 -2.06 -0.54 9.13
CA PRO A 84 -2.07 -0.52 7.68
C PRO A 84 -2.72 -1.79 7.12
N GLU A 85 -2.75 -2.90 7.87
CA GLU A 85 -3.42 -4.14 7.50
C GLU A 85 -4.94 -4.00 7.34
N ALA A 86 -5.61 -3.20 8.17
CA ALA A 86 -7.05 -2.97 8.05
C ALA A 86 -7.38 -2.09 6.83
N ALA A 87 -6.53 -1.11 6.53
CA ALA A 87 -6.64 -0.29 5.33
C ALA A 87 -6.31 -1.10 4.06
N ALA A 88 -5.28 -1.95 4.11
CA ALA A 88 -4.90 -2.86 3.03
C ALA A 88 -5.95 -3.95 2.77
N SER A 89 -6.62 -4.43 3.82
CA SER A 89 -7.75 -5.37 3.70
C SER A 89 -8.93 -4.72 2.97
N ASN A 90 -9.28 -3.47 3.34
CA ASN A 90 -10.33 -2.72 2.65
C ASN A 90 -10.00 -2.46 1.17
N THR A 91 -8.77 -2.07 0.85
CA THR A 91 -8.39 -1.85 -0.56
C THR A 91 -8.38 -3.15 -1.34
N ALA A 92 -7.87 -4.25 -0.78
CA ALA A 92 -7.90 -5.57 -1.39
C ALA A 92 -9.35 -6.05 -1.65
N GLN A 93 -10.27 -5.81 -0.71
CA GLN A 93 -11.70 -6.13 -0.89
C GLN A 93 -12.33 -5.29 -2.01
N LEU A 94 -12.02 -4.00 -2.09
CA LEU A 94 -12.48 -3.14 -3.17
C LEU A 94 -11.99 -3.60 -4.55
N PHE A 95 -10.73 -4.02 -4.66
CA PHE A 95 -10.20 -4.57 -5.92
C PHE A 95 -10.88 -5.89 -6.29
N LYS A 96 -11.11 -6.79 -5.34
CA LYS A 96 -11.84 -8.05 -5.57
C LYS A 96 -13.27 -7.80 -6.04
N ALA A 97 -13.99 -6.90 -5.36
CA ALA A 97 -15.36 -6.54 -5.73
C ALA A 97 -15.43 -5.93 -7.13
N ARG A 98 -14.44 -5.10 -7.49
CA ARG A 98 -14.34 -4.56 -8.86
C ARG A 98 -14.13 -5.66 -9.90
N GLN A 99 -13.18 -6.56 -9.68
CA GLN A 99 -12.90 -7.65 -10.63
C GLN A 99 -14.13 -8.55 -10.85
N GLN A 100 -14.87 -8.86 -9.78
CA GLN A 100 -16.11 -9.64 -9.89
C GLN A 100 -17.16 -8.90 -10.72
N HIS A 101 -17.35 -7.61 -10.46
CA HIS A 101 -18.33 -6.81 -11.21
C HIS A 101 -17.95 -6.65 -12.69
N GLU A 102 -16.66 -6.51 -13.01
CA GLU A 102 -16.17 -6.47 -14.39
C GLU A 102 -16.46 -7.80 -15.11
N HIS A 103 -16.17 -8.93 -14.47
CA HIS A 103 -16.46 -10.27 -15.00
C HIS A 103 -17.97 -10.51 -15.22
N ASP A 104 -18.81 -10.10 -14.25
CA ASP A 104 -20.27 -10.26 -14.36
C ASP A 104 -20.86 -9.40 -15.49
N LEU A 105 -20.30 -8.20 -15.71
CA LEU A 105 -20.68 -7.35 -16.83
C LEU A 105 -20.27 -7.97 -18.17
N GLU A 106 -19.06 -8.52 -18.26
CA GLU A 106 -18.58 -9.19 -19.48
C GLU A 106 -19.45 -10.41 -19.82
N ALA A 107 -19.77 -11.24 -18.82
CA ALA A 107 -20.68 -12.37 -18.99
C ALA A 107 -22.09 -11.91 -19.42
N ALA A 108 -22.61 -10.82 -18.83
CA ALA A 108 -23.90 -10.26 -19.20
C ALA A 108 -23.92 -9.66 -20.62
N GLN A 109 -22.78 -9.19 -21.13
CA GLN A 109 -22.63 -8.66 -22.48
C GLN A 109 -22.53 -9.75 -23.53
N GLN A 110 -21.89 -10.89 -23.22
CA GLN A 110 -21.79 -12.03 -24.14
C GLN A 110 -23.15 -12.69 -24.45
N HIS A 111 -24.13 -12.52 -23.57
CA HIS A 111 -25.45 -13.18 -23.67
C HIS A 111 -26.60 -12.28 -24.15
N ARG A 112 -26.37 -11.06 -24.66
CA ARG A 112 -27.47 -10.12 -24.98
C ARG A 112 -27.51 -9.66 -26.44
N GLY A 113 -28.71 -9.78 -27.03
CA GLY A 113 -29.13 -9.20 -28.31
C GLY A 113 -29.48 -7.69 -28.23
N PRO A 114 -30.08 -7.12 -29.29
CA PRO A 114 -29.67 -5.83 -29.87
C PRO A 114 -30.30 -4.56 -29.27
N VAL A 115 -30.82 -4.57 -28.03
CA VAL A 115 -31.45 -3.36 -27.46
C VAL A 115 -31.06 -3.16 -26.00
N MET A 116 -30.00 -2.39 -25.78
CA MET A 116 -29.53 -1.95 -24.46
C MET A 116 -30.07 -0.57 -24.12
N THR A 117 -31.10 -0.49 -23.27
CA THR A 117 -31.56 0.77 -22.66
C THR A 117 -30.86 1.06 -21.32
N ASN A 118 -30.07 0.11 -20.77
CA ASN A 118 -29.33 0.28 -19.52
C ASN A 118 -27.82 0.24 -19.76
N THR A 119 -27.26 1.43 -19.89
CA THR A 119 -25.87 1.72 -20.27
C THR A 119 -24.92 1.48 -19.10
N ARG A 120 -24.61 0.21 -18.80
CA ARG A 120 -23.50 -0.15 -17.92
C ARG A 120 -22.25 -0.38 -18.76
N PHE A 121 -21.32 0.57 -18.75
CA PHE A 121 -20.01 0.41 -19.39
C PHE A 121 -19.00 -0.18 -18.41
N ASN A 122 -18.22 -1.15 -18.87
CA ASN A 122 -16.94 -1.46 -18.23
C ASN A 122 -16.02 -0.22 -18.37
N ALA A 123 -15.16 0.04 -17.38
CA ALA A 123 -14.16 1.10 -17.42
C ALA A 123 -13.30 1.06 -18.69
N MET A 124 -12.96 -0.14 -19.19
CA MET A 124 -12.24 -0.31 -20.45
C MET A 124 -13.06 0.15 -21.66
N GLN A 125 -14.35 -0.18 -21.71
CA GLN A 125 -15.25 0.23 -22.79
C GLN A 125 -15.46 1.73 -22.80
N LEU A 126 -15.66 2.34 -21.62
CA LEU A 126 -15.77 3.78 -21.49
C LEU A 126 -14.48 4.48 -21.95
N THR A 127 -13.32 3.94 -21.58
CA THR A 127 -12.02 4.47 -22.00
C THR A 127 -11.86 4.38 -23.53
N SER A 128 -12.24 3.26 -24.13
CA SER A 128 -12.23 3.08 -25.59
C SER A 128 -13.19 4.06 -26.28
N ALA A 129 -14.41 4.22 -25.77
CA ALA A 129 -15.41 5.14 -26.32
C ALA A 129 -14.96 6.61 -26.24
N LEU A 130 -14.39 7.03 -25.11
CA LEU A 130 -13.85 8.37 -24.92
C LEU A 130 -12.60 8.61 -25.80
N ASN A 131 -11.75 7.62 -25.99
CA ASN A 131 -10.63 7.69 -26.93
C ASN A 131 -11.10 7.75 -28.40
N ALA A 132 -12.13 6.98 -28.76
CA ALA A 132 -12.74 7.00 -30.09
C ALA A 132 -13.33 8.38 -30.42
N ARG A 133 -13.93 9.05 -29.42
CA ARG A 133 -14.35 10.46 -29.50
C ARG A 133 -13.16 11.40 -29.74
N LYS A 134 -12.07 11.27 -28.97
CA LYS A 134 -10.86 12.11 -29.15
C LYS A 134 -10.27 12.02 -30.56
N GLY A 135 -10.40 10.86 -31.21
CA GLY A 135 -9.98 10.65 -32.59
C GLY A 135 -11.04 10.95 -33.65
N ALA A 136 -12.23 11.43 -33.29
CA ALA A 136 -13.24 11.86 -34.26
C ALA A 136 -13.01 13.33 -34.62
N ALA A 137 -12.83 13.62 -35.91
CA ALA A 137 -12.64 14.99 -36.40
C ALA A 137 -13.96 15.78 -36.44
N ASN A 138 -15.06 15.10 -36.77
CA ASN A 138 -16.37 15.73 -37.02
C ASN A 138 -17.46 15.09 -36.14
N SER A 139 -18.54 15.84 -35.89
CA SER A 139 -19.71 15.39 -35.11
C SER A 139 -20.43 14.18 -35.76
N GLU A 140 -20.43 14.09 -37.09
CA GLU A 140 -20.95 12.94 -37.81
C GLU A 140 -20.12 11.68 -37.58
N ALA A 141 -18.78 11.81 -37.63
CA ALA A 141 -17.85 10.73 -37.33
C ALA A 141 -17.92 10.29 -35.86
N MET A 142 -18.37 11.17 -34.96
CA MET A 142 -18.67 10.79 -33.58
C MET A 142 -19.97 9.99 -33.49
N ARG A 143 -21.03 10.39 -34.21
CA ARG A 143 -22.32 9.67 -34.20
C ARG A 143 -22.20 8.27 -34.77
N THR A 144 -21.41 8.07 -35.82
CA THR A 144 -21.15 6.72 -36.37
C THR A 144 -20.45 5.83 -35.35
N LYS A 145 -19.33 6.31 -34.77
CA LYS A 145 -18.62 5.57 -33.71
C LYS A 145 -19.47 5.32 -32.46
N ALA A 146 -20.35 6.25 -32.13
CA ALA A 146 -21.27 6.10 -31.00
C ALA A 146 -22.34 5.04 -31.30
N ARG A 147 -22.83 4.93 -32.54
CA ARG A 147 -23.71 3.84 -32.98
C ARG A 147 -23.03 2.48 -32.91
N ASP A 148 -21.78 2.38 -33.35
CA ASP A 148 -21.01 1.12 -33.30
C ASP A 148 -20.83 0.60 -31.87
N LEU A 149 -20.83 1.51 -30.90
CA LEU A 149 -20.70 1.22 -29.47
C LEU A 149 -22.05 1.22 -28.74
N GLU A 150 -23.17 1.37 -29.46
CA GLU A 150 -24.53 1.48 -28.91
C GLU A 150 -24.70 2.57 -27.84
N VAL A 151 -23.99 3.69 -27.98
CA VAL A 151 -23.99 4.81 -27.03
C VAL A 151 -24.64 6.04 -27.64
N ASP A 152 -25.39 6.78 -26.82
CA ASP A 152 -25.83 8.11 -27.19
C ASP A 152 -24.64 9.09 -27.23
N SER A 153 -24.43 9.68 -28.41
CA SER A 153 -23.41 10.71 -28.65
C SER A 153 -23.49 11.88 -27.65
N ALA A 154 -24.70 12.32 -27.26
CA ALA A 154 -24.88 13.44 -26.34
C ALA A 154 -24.41 13.09 -24.92
N LYS A 155 -24.66 11.85 -24.47
CA LYS A 155 -24.17 11.37 -23.17
C LYS A 155 -22.66 11.25 -23.15
N LEU A 156 -22.05 10.77 -24.23
CA LEU A 156 -20.60 10.69 -24.39
C LEU A 156 -19.93 12.08 -24.30
N GLU A 157 -20.55 13.10 -24.90
CA GLU A 157 -20.07 14.48 -24.77
C GLU A 157 -20.18 15.01 -23.34
N SER A 158 -21.29 14.73 -22.66
CA SER A 158 -21.49 15.13 -21.26
C SER A 158 -20.44 14.53 -20.34
N VAL A 159 -20.19 13.22 -20.43
CA VAL A 159 -19.19 12.52 -19.61
C VAL A 159 -17.78 13.05 -19.88
N ALA A 160 -17.47 13.35 -21.14
CA ALA A 160 -16.15 13.83 -21.52
C ALA A 160 -15.83 15.26 -21.02
N ARG A 161 -16.82 16.00 -20.49
CA ARG A 161 -16.56 17.27 -19.77
C ARG A 161 -15.89 17.04 -18.42
N PHE A 162 -16.16 15.89 -17.79
CA PHE A 162 -15.70 15.58 -16.44
C PHE A 162 -14.51 14.61 -16.42
N ILE A 163 -14.42 13.75 -17.43
CA ILE A 163 -13.41 12.69 -17.48
C ILE A 163 -12.54 12.89 -18.72
N ASN A 164 -11.25 13.10 -18.49
CA ASN A 164 -10.25 13.12 -19.55
C ASN A 164 -9.48 11.78 -19.58
N THR A 165 -9.51 11.06 -20.70
CA THR A 165 -8.78 9.80 -20.85
C THR A 165 -7.35 10.05 -21.36
N PRO A 166 -6.29 9.59 -20.67
CA PRO A 166 -4.96 9.67 -21.24
C PRO A 166 -4.90 8.82 -22.53
N SER A 167 -4.50 9.44 -23.64
CA SER A 167 -4.33 8.75 -24.93
C SER A 167 -2.92 9.01 -25.45
N VAL A 168 -2.25 8.01 -25.99
CA VAL A 168 -0.94 8.17 -26.61
C VAL A 168 -1.12 8.42 -28.10
N ALA A 169 -0.51 9.48 -28.63
CA ALA A 169 -0.48 9.69 -30.08
C ALA A 169 0.44 8.64 -30.71
N LYS A 170 -0.02 7.95 -31.76
CA LYS A 170 0.77 6.92 -32.46
C LYS A 170 2.12 7.44 -32.95
N GLU A 171 2.16 8.71 -33.36
CA GLU A 171 3.36 9.42 -33.81
C GLU A 171 4.36 9.73 -32.68
N GLY A 172 3.93 9.64 -31.42
CA GLY A 172 4.72 9.97 -30.23
C GLY A 172 5.37 8.78 -29.54
N VAL A 173 5.26 7.57 -30.11
CA VAL A 173 5.86 6.34 -29.57
C VAL A 173 7.23 6.15 -30.23
N ARG A 174 8.29 6.25 -29.43
CA ARG A 174 9.65 5.94 -29.86
C ARG A 174 10.16 4.74 -29.07
N MET A 175 10.49 3.68 -29.80
CA MET A 175 11.20 2.53 -29.25
C MET A 175 12.69 2.75 -29.50
N PHE A 176 13.50 2.56 -28.47
CA PHE A 176 14.95 2.51 -28.62
C PHE A 176 15.51 1.40 -27.75
N VAL A 177 16.57 0.77 -28.26
CA VAL A 177 17.33 -0.24 -27.53
C VAL A 177 18.44 0.49 -26.81
N ASP A 178 18.46 0.37 -25.47
CA ASP A 178 19.51 0.96 -24.66
C ASP A 178 20.84 0.21 -24.86
N LYS A 179 21.95 0.79 -24.41
CA LYS A 179 23.29 0.19 -24.58
C LYS A 179 23.43 -1.19 -23.93
N ASP A 180 22.56 -1.50 -22.97
CA ASP A 180 22.50 -2.77 -22.25
C ASP A 180 21.61 -3.82 -22.95
N GLY A 181 21.11 -3.54 -24.16
CA GLY A 181 20.23 -4.45 -24.91
C GLY A 181 18.77 -4.44 -24.43
N ASN A 182 18.42 -3.56 -23.50
CA ASN A 182 17.05 -3.43 -22.99
C ASN A 182 16.20 -2.54 -23.90
N GLU A 183 15.03 -3.03 -24.32
CA GLU A 183 14.06 -2.23 -25.07
C GLU A 183 13.35 -1.24 -24.15
N ARG A 184 13.43 0.05 -24.48
CA ARG A 184 12.71 1.12 -23.79
C ARG A 184 11.77 1.82 -24.77
N THR A 185 10.53 2.02 -24.32
CA THR A 185 9.50 2.74 -25.08
C THR A 185 9.19 4.06 -24.38
N ILE A 186 9.40 5.18 -25.07
CA ILE A 186 8.93 6.50 -24.62
C ILE A 186 7.71 6.87 -25.46
N ALA A 187 6.61 7.20 -24.78
CA ALA A 187 5.34 7.57 -25.39
C ALA A 187 4.93 8.99 -24.97
N LYS A 188 4.72 9.88 -25.94
CA LYS A 188 4.15 11.22 -25.68
C LYS A 188 2.65 11.10 -25.42
N VAL A 189 2.23 11.39 -24.19
CA VAL A 189 0.82 11.40 -23.79
C VAL A 189 0.14 12.66 -24.36
N ARG A 190 -0.94 12.47 -25.11
CA ARG A 190 -1.86 13.52 -25.57
C ARG A 190 -2.92 13.71 -24.48
N ARG A 191 -2.95 14.89 -23.88
CA ARG A 191 -3.98 15.30 -22.93
C ARG A 191 -5.27 15.66 -23.68
#